data_AF-A0A8T3Y4F4-F1
#
_entry.id   AF-A0A8T3Y4F4-F1
#
_cell.length_a   1.000
_cell.length_b   1.000
_cell.length_c   1.000
_cell.angle_alpha   90.00
_cell.angle_beta   90.00
_cell.angle_gamma   90.00
#
_symmetry.space_group_name_H-M   'P 1'
#
loop_
_entity.id
_entity.type
_entity.pdbx_description
1 polymer ?
#
loop_
_entity_poly.entity_id
_entity_poly.type
_entity_poly.pdbx_seq_one_letter_code
_entity_poly.pdbx_strand_id
1 'polypeptide(L)'
;MALTELLVELFDVAPDRAAKAAEKQTEEEFLEKVNQLELLVGFNVAATVVRDGEFIDYRNGQLKEYFSLVRVVQPLRVSWSPESAPVFYSTASLQSYISESSLPQKALDVRRLHPEIRALRLLHRENQMSRMYLADIIEKGELQVGRHEHWNNGRTEDGLRGLNILKKIMWDVTRIAALLGVERPRCDIRYESHSMLVDRTGRDLLRSARDAAYAWQA
;
A
#
# COMPACT_ATOMS: atom_id res chain seq x y z
N MET A 1 -24.14 6.50 -21.55
CA MET A 1 -24.84 7.74 -21.14
C MET A 1 -23.80 8.84 -21.20
N ALA A 2 -24.07 10.09 -21.62
CA ALA A 2 -22.94 11.03 -21.72
C ALA A 2 -22.32 11.24 -20.31
N LEU A 3 -20.99 11.26 -20.17
CA LEU A 3 -20.34 11.42 -18.86
C LEU A 3 -20.84 12.68 -18.13
N THR A 4 -21.16 13.74 -18.87
CA THR A 4 -21.81 14.95 -18.34
C THR A 4 -23.16 14.65 -17.69
N GLU A 5 -24.03 13.87 -18.34
CA GLU A 5 -25.34 13.47 -17.79
C GLU A 5 -25.16 12.63 -16.53
N LEU A 6 -24.25 11.65 -16.57
CA LEU A 6 -23.93 10.80 -15.43
C LEU A 6 -23.48 11.62 -14.21
N LEU A 7 -22.60 12.60 -14.40
CA LEU A 7 -22.09 13.45 -13.33
C LEU A 7 -23.17 14.36 -12.73
N VAL A 8 -24.05 14.91 -13.58
CA VAL A 8 -25.14 15.80 -13.11
C VAL A 8 -26.23 15.00 -12.42
N GLU A 9 -26.69 13.90 -13.02
CA GLU A 9 -27.86 13.16 -12.55
C GLU A 9 -27.56 12.22 -11.39
N LEU A 10 -26.42 11.53 -11.39
CA LEU A 10 -26.09 10.54 -10.36
C LEU A 10 -25.24 11.11 -9.23
N PHE A 11 -24.40 12.10 -9.52
CA PHE A 11 -23.45 12.64 -8.55
C PHE A 11 -23.74 14.10 -8.14
N ASP A 12 -24.77 14.73 -8.71
CA ASP A 12 -25.17 16.11 -8.38
C ASP A 12 -24.02 17.12 -8.59
N VAL A 13 -23.18 16.88 -9.61
CA VAL A 13 -22.05 17.74 -9.97
C VAL A 13 -22.58 18.91 -10.80
N ALA A 14 -22.14 20.13 -10.49
CA ALA A 14 -22.54 21.32 -11.24
C ALA A 14 -22.28 21.17 -12.76
N PRO A 15 -23.23 21.53 -13.64
CA PRO A 15 -23.15 21.28 -15.09
C PRO A 15 -21.84 21.75 -15.76
N ASP A 16 -21.36 22.95 -15.42
CA ASP A 16 -20.11 23.50 -15.97
C ASP A 16 -18.89 22.67 -15.58
N ARG A 17 -18.91 22.09 -14.38
CA ARG A 17 -17.83 21.25 -13.87
C ARG A 17 -17.89 19.85 -14.50
N ALA A 18 -19.10 19.31 -14.64
CA ALA A 18 -19.34 18.05 -15.33
C ALA A 18 -18.88 18.09 -16.79
N ALA A 19 -19.19 19.17 -17.51
CA ALA A 19 -18.74 19.37 -18.89
C ALA A 19 -17.20 19.38 -19.00
N LYS A 20 -16.52 20.15 -18.15
CA LYS A 20 -15.04 20.19 -18.11
C LYS A 20 -14.41 18.84 -17.75
N ALA A 21 -15.06 18.03 -16.92
CA ALA A 21 -14.60 16.69 -16.61
C ALA A 21 -14.77 15.75 -17.82
N ALA A 22 -15.90 15.86 -18.52
CA ALA A 22 -16.20 15.07 -19.71
C ALA A 22 -15.29 15.37 -20.92
N GLU A 23 -14.70 16.56 -20.99
CA GLU A 23 -13.68 16.89 -21.99
C GLU A 23 -12.34 16.16 -21.75
N LYS A 24 -12.09 15.68 -20.53
CA LYS A 24 -10.77 15.16 -20.11
C LYS A 24 -10.68 13.64 -20.09
N GLN A 25 -11.81 12.93 -20.05
CA GLN A 25 -11.87 11.48 -19.89
C GLN A 25 -13.19 10.91 -20.41
N THR A 26 -13.21 9.61 -20.69
CA THR A 26 -14.44 8.92 -21.11
C THR A 26 -15.31 8.50 -19.93
N GLU A 27 -16.58 8.14 -20.21
CA GLU A 27 -17.51 7.56 -19.21
C GLU A 27 -16.91 6.31 -18.55
N GLU A 28 -16.34 5.41 -19.36
CA GLU A 28 -15.72 4.16 -18.88
C GLU A 28 -14.52 4.42 -17.97
N GLU A 29 -13.62 5.32 -18.38
CA GLU A 29 -12.46 5.71 -17.56
C GLU A 29 -12.90 6.33 -16.24
N PHE A 30 -13.94 7.17 -16.25
CA PHE A 30 -14.47 7.77 -15.04
C PHE A 30 -15.07 6.71 -14.10
N LEU A 31 -15.91 5.83 -14.62
CA LEU A 31 -16.54 4.76 -13.85
C LEU A 31 -15.51 3.81 -13.23
N GLU A 32 -14.45 3.46 -13.96
CA GLU A 32 -13.37 2.64 -13.41
C GLU A 32 -12.72 3.31 -12.19
N LYS A 33 -12.47 4.63 -12.27
CA LYS A 33 -11.89 5.41 -11.16
C LYS A 33 -12.85 5.50 -9.98
N VAL A 34 -14.13 5.77 -10.22
CA VAL A 34 -15.13 5.83 -9.15
C VAL A 34 -15.28 4.49 -8.46
N ASN A 35 -15.33 3.38 -9.21
CA ASN A 35 -15.39 2.03 -8.65
C ASN A 35 -14.18 1.75 -7.75
N GLN A 36 -12.97 2.17 -8.16
CA GLN A 36 -11.79 2.05 -7.31
C GLN A 36 -11.89 2.86 -6.02
N LEU A 37 -12.45 4.08 -6.08
CA LEU A 37 -12.67 4.91 -4.89
C LEU A 37 -13.74 4.30 -3.97
N GLU A 38 -14.86 3.86 -4.53
CA GLU A 38 -15.95 3.20 -3.81
C GLU A 38 -15.45 1.97 -3.04
N LEU A 39 -14.61 1.14 -3.65
CA LEU A 39 -14.02 -0.03 -2.97
C LEU A 39 -13.17 0.35 -1.75
N LEU A 40 -12.64 1.59 -1.70
CA LEU A 40 -11.80 2.06 -0.60
C LEU A 40 -12.62 2.73 0.51
N VAL A 41 -13.57 3.60 0.16
CA VAL A 41 -14.25 4.48 1.13
C VAL A 41 -15.75 4.24 1.25
N GLY A 42 -16.32 3.35 0.42
CA GLY A 42 -17.75 3.10 0.32
C GLY A 42 -18.48 4.11 -0.57
N PHE A 43 -19.63 3.69 -1.12
CA PHE A 43 -20.40 4.46 -2.11
C PHE A 43 -20.74 5.87 -1.65
N ASN A 44 -21.28 6.03 -0.42
CA ASN A 44 -21.74 7.33 0.07
C ASN A 44 -20.61 8.36 0.17
N VAL A 45 -19.41 7.92 0.59
CA VAL A 45 -18.24 8.80 0.67
C VAL A 45 -17.70 9.08 -0.72
N ALA A 46 -17.60 8.06 -1.58
CA ALA A 46 -17.15 8.23 -2.97
C ALA A 46 -18.04 9.22 -3.74
N ALA A 47 -19.37 9.11 -3.62
CA ALA A 47 -20.31 10.03 -4.25
C ALA A 47 -20.12 11.48 -3.76
N THR A 48 -19.95 11.67 -2.45
CA THR A 48 -19.69 13.00 -1.86
C THR A 48 -18.35 13.58 -2.34
N VAL A 49 -17.33 12.75 -2.48
CA VAL A 49 -16.01 13.16 -2.99
C VAL A 49 -16.06 13.53 -4.47
N VAL A 50 -16.82 12.80 -5.29
CA VAL A 50 -17.04 13.14 -6.70
C VAL A 50 -17.75 14.48 -6.83
N ARG A 51 -18.78 14.72 -6.00
CA ARG A 51 -19.55 15.96 -5.99
C ARG A 51 -18.73 17.17 -5.55
N ASP A 52 -18.14 17.07 -4.37
CA ASP A 52 -17.60 18.23 -3.63
C ASP A 52 -16.07 18.33 -3.66
N GLY A 53 -15.37 17.22 -3.94
CA GLY A 53 -13.90 17.14 -3.94
C GLY A 53 -13.28 17.31 -5.31
N GLU A 54 -11.96 17.34 -5.39
CA GLU A 54 -11.13 17.50 -6.60
C GLU A 54 -11.03 16.23 -7.47
N PHE A 55 -11.69 15.14 -7.07
CA PHE A 55 -11.50 13.82 -7.66
C PHE A 55 -11.66 13.79 -9.19
N ILE A 56 -12.66 14.51 -9.71
CA ILE A 56 -12.95 14.56 -11.14
C ILE A 56 -11.95 15.41 -11.94
N ASP A 57 -11.10 16.17 -11.26
CA ASP A 57 -10.09 17.03 -11.86
C ASP A 57 -8.72 16.34 -11.99
N TYR A 58 -8.51 15.21 -11.28
CA TYR A 58 -7.23 14.51 -11.29
C TYR A 58 -6.92 13.82 -12.61
N ARG A 59 -5.68 14.03 -13.08
CA ARG A 59 -5.09 13.33 -14.24
C ARG A 59 -4.14 12.24 -13.79
N ASN A 60 -4.04 11.16 -14.58
CA ASN A 60 -3.09 10.04 -14.48
C ASN A 60 -2.21 10.01 -13.20
N GLY A 61 -1.10 10.76 -13.19
CA GLY A 61 -0.12 10.76 -12.09
C GLY A 61 -0.67 11.26 -10.75
N GLN A 62 -1.47 12.32 -10.76
CA GLN A 62 -2.12 12.87 -9.56
C GLN A 62 -3.14 11.89 -8.99
N LEU A 63 -3.83 11.14 -9.86
CA LEU A 63 -4.80 10.14 -9.41
C LEU A 63 -4.12 8.94 -8.73
N LYS A 64 -2.95 8.50 -9.24
CA LYS A 64 -2.16 7.46 -8.58
C LYS A 64 -1.70 7.90 -7.18
N GLU A 65 -1.24 9.13 -7.05
CA GLU A 65 -0.86 9.72 -5.76
C GLU A 65 -2.06 9.80 -4.81
N TYR A 66 -3.19 10.33 -5.30
CA TYR A 66 -4.45 10.39 -4.55
C TYR A 66 -4.85 9.01 -4.01
N PHE A 67 -4.92 7.98 -4.85
CA PHE A 67 -5.27 6.62 -4.39
C PHE A 67 -4.25 6.04 -3.41
N SER A 68 -2.97 6.38 -3.55
CA SER A 68 -1.96 5.99 -2.57
C SER A 68 -2.26 6.58 -1.20
N LEU A 69 -2.63 7.86 -1.14
CA LEU A 69 -3.00 8.55 0.09
C LEU A 69 -4.32 8.04 0.68
N VAL A 70 -5.34 7.80 -0.15
CA VAL A 70 -6.60 7.19 0.30
C VAL A 70 -6.34 5.85 0.99
N ARG A 71 -5.46 5.00 0.43
CA ARG A 71 -5.10 3.71 1.04
C ARG A 71 -4.37 3.84 2.38
N VAL A 72 -3.62 4.91 2.59
CA VAL A 72 -2.99 5.20 3.89
C VAL A 72 -4.05 5.65 4.90
N VAL A 73 -5.03 6.44 4.48
CA VAL A 73 -6.10 6.95 5.34
C VAL A 73 -7.16 5.90 5.67
N GLN A 74 -7.50 5.03 4.72
CA GLN A 74 -8.55 4.00 4.81
C GLN A 74 -8.53 3.14 6.09
N PRO A 75 -7.36 2.71 6.62
CA PRO A 75 -7.30 1.97 7.88
C PRO A 75 -7.39 2.85 9.15
N LEU A 76 -7.29 4.18 9.04
CA LEU A 76 -7.20 5.09 10.20
C LEU A 76 -8.54 5.39 10.88
N ARG A 77 -9.67 5.06 10.24
CA ARG A 77 -11.00 5.12 10.86
C ARG A 77 -11.70 3.77 10.85
N VAL A 78 -12.46 3.53 11.91
CA VAL A 78 -13.28 2.33 12.11
C VAL A 78 -14.52 2.35 11.20
N SER A 79 -15.04 3.52 10.85
CA SER A 79 -16.14 3.69 9.90
C SER A 79 -15.99 4.95 9.05
N TRP A 80 -16.26 4.81 7.76
CA TRP A 80 -16.37 5.91 6.81
C TRP A 80 -17.84 6.27 6.65
N SER A 81 -18.16 7.51 6.98
CA SER A 81 -19.48 8.10 6.83
C SER A 81 -19.38 9.34 5.94
N PRO A 82 -20.50 9.87 5.39
CA PRO A 82 -20.47 11.09 4.56
C PRO A 82 -19.75 12.26 5.22
N GLU A 83 -19.80 12.38 6.56
CA GLU A 83 -19.11 13.43 7.33
C GLU A 83 -17.58 13.29 7.31
N SER A 84 -17.07 12.14 6.86
CA SER A 84 -15.64 11.88 6.70
C SER A 84 -15.13 12.27 5.30
N ALA A 85 -16.04 12.56 4.35
CA ALA A 85 -15.71 12.91 2.97
C ALA A 85 -14.73 14.09 2.83
N PRO A 86 -14.75 15.14 3.68
CA PRO A 86 -13.80 16.25 3.57
C PRO A 86 -12.33 15.86 3.62
N VAL A 87 -12.00 14.76 4.31
CA VAL A 87 -10.65 14.18 4.35
C VAL A 87 -10.18 13.77 2.95
N PHE A 88 -11.11 13.33 2.10
CA PHE A 88 -10.87 12.79 0.77
C PHE A 88 -11.10 13.84 -0.34
N TYR A 89 -11.39 15.10 0.00
CA TYR A 89 -11.67 16.13 -1.02
C TYR A 89 -10.45 16.50 -1.85
N SER A 90 -9.24 16.37 -1.32
CA SER A 90 -8.02 16.61 -2.08
C SER A 90 -6.83 15.78 -1.57
N THR A 91 -5.78 15.70 -2.37
CA THR A 91 -4.48 15.19 -1.92
C THR A 91 -3.94 15.97 -0.71
N ALA A 92 -4.14 17.29 -0.68
CA ALA A 92 -3.74 18.14 0.44
C ALA A 92 -4.53 17.82 1.73
N SER A 93 -5.85 17.62 1.62
CA SER A 93 -6.69 17.20 2.76
C SER A 93 -6.25 15.84 3.31
N LEU A 94 -5.92 14.88 2.45
CA LEU A 94 -5.40 13.57 2.85
C LEU A 94 -4.05 13.71 3.56
N GLN A 95 -3.13 14.52 3.03
CA GLN A 95 -1.81 14.75 3.62
C GLN A 95 -1.89 15.46 4.98
N SER A 96 -2.74 16.48 5.12
CA SER A 96 -3.00 17.15 6.39
C SER A 96 -3.59 16.16 7.39
N TYR A 97 -4.58 15.37 7.00
CA TYR A 97 -5.16 14.34 7.87
C TYR A 97 -4.11 13.31 8.32
N ILE A 98 -3.23 12.85 7.42
CA ILE A 98 -2.14 11.92 7.77
C ILE A 98 -1.16 12.56 8.76
N SER A 99 -0.84 13.84 8.57
CA SER A 99 0.13 14.58 9.40
C SER A 99 -0.41 14.90 10.80
N GLU A 100 -1.72 15.20 10.89
CA GLU A 100 -2.42 15.56 12.13
C GLU A 100 -2.92 14.34 12.89
N SER A 101 -3.16 13.23 12.19
CA SER A 101 -3.39 11.94 12.80
C SER A 101 -2.08 11.52 13.47
N SER A 102 -1.91 11.87 14.74
CA SER A 102 -0.88 11.31 15.61
C SER A 102 -1.12 9.80 15.64
N LEU A 103 -0.58 9.08 14.65
CA LEU A 103 -0.79 7.66 14.45
C LEU A 103 -0.40 6.98 15.77
N PRO A 104 -1.36 6.47 16.55
CA PRO A 104 -1.00 5.56 17.59
C PRO A 104 -0.37 4.37 16.85
N GLN A 105 0.65 3.75 17.41
CA GLN A 105 1.04 2.37 17.12
C GLN A 105 -0.12 1.42 17.48
N LYS A 106 -1.31 1.66 16.93
CA LYS A 106 -2.54 0.94 17.18
C LYS A 106 -2.45 -0.32 16.35
N ALA A 107 -2.05 -1.39 17.04
CA ALA A 107 -2.25 -2.79 16.69
C ALA A 107 -2.70 -2.96 15.24
N LEU A 108 -1.70 -2.99 14.37
CA LEU A 108 -1.75 -3.46 12.99
C LEU A 108 -2.81 -4.59 12.96
N ASP A 109 -3.99 -4.36 12.38
CA ASP A 109 -5.00 -5.42 12.23
C ASP A 109 -4.56 -6.31 11.07
N VAL A 110 -3.49 -7.04 11.34
CA VAL A 110 -2.79 -7.91 10.40
C VAL A 110 -3.69 -9.10 10.00
N ARG A 111 -4.91 -9.21 10.54
CA ARG A 111 -5.91 -10.19 10.09
C ARG A 111 -6.45 -9.87 8.71
N ARG A 112 -6.32 -8.62 8.24
CA ARG A 112 -6.62 -8.20 6.86
C ARG A 112 -5.34 -8.08 6.02
N LEU A 113 -4.40 -9.01 6.17
CA LEU A 113 -3.26 -9.13 5.24
C LEU A 113 -3.77 -9.17 3.81
N HIS A 114 -3.47 -8.11 3.06
CA HIS A 114 -3.73 -7.99 1.63
C HIS A 114 -3.30 -9.31 0.94
N PRO A 115 -4.09 -9.88 0.02
CA PRO A 115 -3.73 -11.11 -0.70
C PRO A 115 -2.30 -11.07 -1.29
N GLU A 116 -1.84 -9.87 -1.66
CA GLU A 116 -0.49 -9.61 -2.14
C GLU A 116 0.62 -9.80 -1.09
N ILE A 117 0.36 -9.56 0.20
CA ILE A 117 1.35 -9.82 1.26
C ILE A 117 1.61 -11.33 1.37
N ARG A 118 0.59 -12.16 1.11
CA ARG A 118 0.72 -13.63 1.07
C ARG A 118 1.59 -14.11 -0.09
N ALA A 119 1.68 -13.32 -1.17
CA ALA A 119 2.54 -13.64 -2.32
C ALA A 119 4.03 -13.34 -2.05
N LEU A 120 4.36 -12.65 -0.95
CA LEU A 120 5.74 -12.32 -0.60
C LEU A 120 6.46 -13.53 0.01
N ARG A 121 7.52 -13.98 -0.67
CA ARG A 121 8.32 -15.16 -0.29
C ARG A 121 8.91 -15.05 1.11
N LEU A 122 9.25 -13.85 1.58
CA LEU A 122 9.79 -13.63 2.92
C LEU A 122 8.84 -14.10 4.04
N LEU A 123 7.53 -14.11 3.81
CA LEU A 123 6.52 -14.45 4.82
C LEU A 123 5.95 -15.88 4.69
N HIS A 124 6.56 -16.74 3.87
CA HIS A 124 6.10 -18.12 3.66
C HIS A 124 6.53 -19.03 4.81
N ARG A 125 5.59 -19.46 5.66
CA ARG A 125 5.84 -20.34 6.81
C ARG A 125 6.50 -21.65 6.41
N GLU A 126 6.13 -22.25 5.29
CA GLU A 126 6.69 -23.54 4.86
C GLU A 126 8.14 -23.45 4.36
N ASN A 127 8.64 -22.25 4.02
CA ASN A 127 9.99 -22.08 3.52
C ASN A 127 10.98 -21.85 4.66
N GLN A 128 11.79 -22.87 4.99
CA GLN A 128 12.77 -22.81 6.07
C GLN A 128 13.74 -21.63 5.96
N MET A 129 14.26 -21.31 4.78
CA MET A 129 15.17 -20.17 4.62
C MET A 129 14.47 -18.84 4.82
N SER A 130 13.24 -18.67 4.29
CA SER A 130 12.45 -17.47 4.57
C SER A 130 12.23 -17.28 6.07
N ARG A 131 11.92 -18.36 6.81
CA ARG A 131 11.79 -18.31 8.27
C ARG A 131 13.08 -17.88 8.95
N MET A 132 14.23 -18.44 8.54
CA MET A 132 15.54 -18.10 9.10
C MET A 132 15.91 -16.65 8.85
N TYR A 133 15.78 -16.16 7.61
CA TYR A 133 16.06 -14.76 7.29
C TYR A 133 15.16 -13.80 8.05
N LEU A 134 13.87 -14.12 8.13
CA LEU A 134 12.90 -13.31 8.85
C LEU A 134 13.22 -13.27 10.35
N ALA A 135 13.62 -14.40 10.94
CA ALA A 135 14.07 -14.46 12.33
C ALA A 135 15.32 -13.61 12.56
N ASP A 136 16.36 -13.75 11.72
CA ASP A 136 17.60 -12.96 11.83
C ASP A 136 17.32 -11.45 11.76
N ILE A 137 16.48 -11.01 10.81
CA ILE A 137 16.08 -9.61 10.72
C ILE A 137 15.33 -9.17 11.97
N ILE A 138 14.31 -9.92 12.41
CA ILE A 138 13.47 -9.53 13.55
C ILE A 138 14.27 -9.48 14.87
N GLU A 139 15.15 -10.45 15.09
CA GLU A 139 15.88 -10.63 16.35
C GLU A 139 17.15 -9.78 16.41
N LYS A 140 17.91 -9.72 15.33
CA LYS A 140 19.23 -9.07 15.29
C LYS A 140 19.20 -7.72 14.60
N GLY A 141 18.22 -7.47 13.73
CA GLY A 141 18.19 -6.28 12.87
C GLY A 141 19.20 -6.33 11.73
N GLU A 142 19.83 -7.48 11.53
CA GLU A 142 20.81 -7.73 10.49
C GLU A 142 20.53 -9.07 9.84
N LEU A 143 20.63 -9.10 8.51
CA LEU A 143 20.67 -10.31 7.74
C LEU A 143 22.02 -10.40 7.04
N GLN A 144 22.70 -11.53 7.19
CA GLN A 144 23.89 -11.85 6.42
C GLN A 144 23.58 -13.02 5.49
N VAL A 145 23.99 -12.91 4.24
CA VAL A 145 23.83 -13.99 3.25
C VAL A 145 25.17 -14.34 2.64
N GLY A 146 25.38 -15.63 2.39
CA GLY A 146 26.55 -16.11 1.70
C GLY A 146 26.61 -15.55 0.27
N ARG A 147 27.82 -15.22 -0.20
CA ARG A 147 28.06 -14.77 -1.58
C ARG A 147 27.58 -15.76 -2.65
N HIS A 148 27.45 -17.04 -2.30
CA HIS A 148 26.97 -18.11 -3.18
C HIS A 148 25.64 -18.71 -2.73
N GLU A 149 24.96 -18.07 -1.78
CA GLU A 149 23.71 -18.55 -1.22
C GLU A 149 22.56 -18.43 -2.23
N HIS A 150 21.68 -19.42 -2.20
CA HIS A 150 20.52 -19.54 -3.09
C HIS A 150 19.25 -19.55 -2.27
N TRP A 151 18.24 -18.78 -2.68
CA TRP A 151 16.90 -18.88 -2.14
C TRP A 151 16.18 -20.03 -2.85
N ASN A 152 15.91 -21.13 -2.13
CA ASN A 152 15.49 -22.44 -2.66
C ASN A 152 14.44 -22.40 -3.79
N ASN A 153 14.64 -23.31 -4.75
CA ASN A 153 13.80 -23.72 -5.90
C ASN A 153 14.02 -23.05 -7.27
N GLY A 154 15.16 -22.42 -7.54
CA GLY A 154 15.55 -22.04 -8.91
C GLY A 154 16.74 -22.88 -9.40
N ARG A 155 16.51 -23.82 -10.33
CA ARG A 155 17.59 -24.61 -10.97
C ARG A 155 18.32 -23.86 -12.08
N THR A 156 18.07 -22.57 -12.26
CA THR A 156 18.57 -21.83 -13.42
C THR A 156 19.19 -20.49 -13.04
N GLU A 157 20.42 -20.37 -13.56
CA GLU A 157 21.11 -19.16 -14.01
C GLU A 157 22.18 -18.52 -13.10
N ASP A 158 23.32 -18.34 -13.75
CA ASP A 158 24.54 -17.73 -13.28
C ASP A 158 24.38 -16.22 -13.12
N GLY A 159 24.61 -15.72 -11.91
CA GLY A 159 24.61 -14.29 -11.61
C GLY A 159 24.71 -14.05 -10.11
N LEU A 160 25.48 -13.02 -9.71
CA LEU A 160 25.87 -12.67 -8.33
C LEU A 160 24.83 -13.05 -7.25
N ARG A 161 25.17 -14.11 -6.53
CA ARG A 161 24.37 -14.82 -5.52
C ARG A 161 24.54 -14.11 -4.16
N GLY A 162 23.61 -14.25 -3.22
CA GLY A 162 23.56 -13.44 -1.99
C GLY A 162 23.01 -12.01 -2.18
N LEU A 163 23.68 -11.13 -2.94
CA LEU A 163 23.24 -9.72 -3.06
C LEU A 163 21.82 -9.58 -3.64
N ASN A 164 21.44 -10.43 -4.59
CA ASN A 164 20.10 -10.45 -5.15
C ASN A 164 19.04 -10.90 -4.12
N ILE A 165 19.42 -11.75 -3.16
CA ILE A 165 18.57 -12.13 -2.02
C ILE A 165 18.33 -10.90 -1.15
N LEU A 166 19.37 -10.16 -0.78
CA LEU A 166 19.25 -8.93 0.02
C LEU A 166 18.36 -7.88 -0.67
N LYS A 167 18.56 -7.65 -1.98
CA LYS A 167 17.72 -6.74 -2.77
C LYS A 167 16.26 -7.19 -2.79
N LYS A 168 16.01 -8.50 -2.95
CA LYS A 168 14.66 -9.06 -2.96
C LYS A 168 13.99 -8.93 -1.59
N ILE A 169 14.72 -9.16 -0.51
CA ILE A 169 14.22 -8.99 0.86
C ILE A 169 13.92 -7.51 1.12
N MET A 170 14.83 -6.59 0.78
CA MET A 170 14.57 -5.15 0.89
C MET A 170 13.30 -4.73 0.13
N TRP A 171 13.09 -5.29 -1.06
CA TRP A 171 11.86 -5.08 -1.83
C TRP A 171 10.63 -5.64 -1.11
N ASP A 172 10.70 -6.86 -0.56
CA ASP A 172 9.61 -7.46 0.22
C ASP A 172 9.28 -6.60 1.45
N VAL A 173 10.29 -6.14 2.21
CA VAL A 173 10.12 -5.25 3.39
C VAL A 173 9.44 -3.93 3.01
N THR A 174 9.93 -3.30 1.94
CA THR A 174 9.35 -2.04 1.44
C THR A 174 7.91 -2.25 0.96
N ARG A 175 7.64 -3.39 0.31
CA ARG A 175 6.30 -3.74 -0.17
C ARG A 175 5.35 -4.02 0.98
N ILE A 176 5.79 -4.70 2.03
CA ILE A 176 5.03 -4.92 3.27
C ILE A 176 4.64 -3.57 3.88
N ALA A 177 5.59 -2.64 4.02
CA ALA A 177 5.31 -1.32 4.57
C ALA A 177 4.27 -0.56 3.74
N ALA A 178 4.43 -0.54 2.41
CA ALA A 178 3.52 0.12 1.49
C ALA A 178 2.10 -0.50 1.53
N LEU A 179 2.01 -1.84 1.57
CA LEU A 179 0.72 -2.55 1.62
C LEU A 179 0.00 -2.36 2.96
N LEU A 180 0.75 -2.08 4.02
CA LEU A 180 0.21 -1.80 5.36
C LEU A 180 0.01 -0.30 5.63
N GLY A 181 0.33 0.55 4.66
CA GLY A 181 0.18 2.01 4.80
C GLY A 181 1.06 2.62 5.87
N VAL A 182 2.20 2.00 6.21
CA VAL A 182 3.14 2.49 7.22
C VAL A 182 4.37 3.14 6.58
N GLU A 183 5.09 3.95 7.37
CA GLU A 183 6.34 4.56 6.94
C GLU A 183 7.34 3.48 6.46
N ARG A 184 8.06 3.80 5.38
CA ARG A 184 9.07 2.91 4.81
C ARG A 184 10.22 2.69 5.80
N PRO A 185 10.53 1.43 6.18
CA PRO A 185 11.68 1.13 7.00
C PRO A 185 12.99 1.53 6.34
N ARG A 186 13.97 1.94 7.14
CA ARG A 186 15.33 2.12 6.64
C ARG A 186 16.00 0.75 6.53
N CYS A 187 16.33 0.38 5.29
CA CYS A 187 17.14 -0.78 4.97
C CYS A 187 18.46 -0.31 4.35
N ASP A 188 19.59 -0.77 4.88
CA ASP A 188 20.92 -0.46 4.35
C ASP A 188 21.63 -1.74 3.93
N ILE A 189 21.99 -1.84 2.64
CA ILE A 189 22.71 -3.00 2.09
C ILE A 189 24.19 -2.69 2.07
N ARG A 190 24.96 -3.49 2.82
CA ARG A 190 26.41 -3.45 2.88
C ARG A 190 26.99 -4.44 1.88
N TYR A 191 27.38 -3.92 0.72
CA TYR A 191 27.87 -4.73 -0.40
C TYR A 191 29.14 -5.54 -0.07
N GLU A 192 30.04 -4.98 0.75
CA GLU A 192 31.30 -5.64 1.11
C GLU A 192 31.07 -6.86 2.02
N SER A 193 30.20 -6.72 3.03
CA SER A 193 29.89 -7.78 4.00
C SER A 193 28.76 -8.72 3.57
N HIS A 194 28.10 -8.45 2.43
CA HIS A 194 26.90 -9.16 1.98
C HIS A 194 25.85 -9.24 3.10
N SER A 195 25.63 -8.10 3.76
CA SER A 195 24.63 -7.97 4.80
C SER A 195 23.66 -6.83 4.54
N MET A 196 22.49 -6.90 5.18
CA MET A 196 21.48 -5.86 5.17
C MET A 196 21.10 -5.55 6.61
N LEU A 197 21.15 -4.27 6.97
CA LEU A 197 20.62 -3.77 8.23
C LEU A 197 19.18 -3.30 8.04
N VAL A 198 18.35 -3.54 9.05
CA VAL A 198 16.97 -3.07 9.12
C VAL A 198 16.80 -2.35 10.45
N ASP A 199 16.28 -1.12 10.39
CA ASP A 199 16.00 -0.34 11.57
C ASP A 199 14.92 -0.97 12.47
N ARG A 200 14.78 -0.43 13.69
CA ARG A 200 13.82 -0.94 14.67
C ARG A 200 12.38 -0.95 14.13
N THR A 201 11.99 0.08 13.39
CA THR A 201 10.67 0.20 12.77
C THR A 201 10.40 -0.95 11.81
N GLY A 202 11.34 -1.28 10.92
CA GLY A 202 11.21 -2.42 10.01
C GLY A 202 11.16 -3.77 10.71
N ARG A 203 11.88 -3.93 11.82
CA ARG A 203 11.85 -5.17 12.63
C ARG A 203 10.49 -5.40 13.26
N ASP A 204 9.91 -4.37 13.88
CA ASP A 204 8.60 -4.45 14.53
C ASP A 204 7.47 -4.67 13.50
N LEU A 205 7.60 -4.04 12.33
CA LEU A 205 6.73 -4.27 11.17
C LEU A 205 6.77 -5.74 10.73
N LEU A 206 7.97 -6.29 10.51
CA LEU A 206 8.14 -7.67 10.05
C LEU A 206 7.66 -8.69 11.08
N ARG A 207 7.82 -8.42 12.37
CA ARG A 207 7.26 -9.27 13.44
C ARG A 207 5.74 -9.33 13.35
N SER A 208 5.10 -8.17 13.22
CA SER A 208 3.65 -8.08 13.09
C SER A 208 3.16 -8.80 11.82
N ALA A 209 3.82 -8.56 10.69
CA ALA A 209 3.50 -9.19 9.41
C ALA A 209 3.67 -10.72 9.45
N ARG A 210 4.74 -11.22 10.09
CA ARG A 210 4.98 -12.66 10.30
C ARG A 210 3.85 -13.30 11.09
N ASP A 211 3.51 -12.74 12.25
CA ASP A 211 2.61 -13.38 13.21
C ASP A 211 1.24 -13.64 12.59
N ALA A 212 0.73 -12.71 11.79
CA ALA A 212 -0.53 -12.94 11.10
C ALA A 212 -0.43 -13.71 9.79
N ALA A 213 0.69 -13.61 9.06
CA ALA A 213 0.89 -14.49 7.91
C ALA A 213 0.88 -15.96 8.38
N TYR A 214 1.49 -16.26 9.52
CA TYR A 214 1.58 -17.61 10.07
C TYR A 214 0.27 -18.06 10.70
N ALA A 215 -0.47 -17.17 11.37
CA ALA A 215 -1.80 -17.49 11.87
C ALA A 215 -2.79 -17.85 10.76
N TRP A 216 -2.62 -17.28 9.55
CA TRP A 216 -3.43 -17.62 8.39
C TRP A 216 -3.00 -18.94 7.70
N GLN A 217 -1.70 -19.27 7.76
CA GLN A 217 -1.14 -20.50 7.17
C GLN A 217 -1.20 -21.71 8.12
N ALA A 218 -1.72 -21.52 9.35
CA ALA A 218 -1.93 -22.58 10.34
C ALA A 218 -3.25 -23.32 10.08
#